data_AF-A0A4R5TKJ6-F1
#
_entry.id   AF-A0A4R5TKJ6-F1
#
_cell.length_a   1.000
_cell.length_b   1.000
_cell.length_c   1.000
_cell.angle_alpha   90.00
_cell.angle_beta   90.00
_cell.angle_gamma   90.00
#
_symmetry.space_group_name_H-M   'P 1'
#
loop_
_entity.id
_entity.type
_entity.pdbx_description
1 polymer ?
#
loop_
_entity_poly.entity_id
_entity_poly.type
_entity_poly.pdbx_seq_one_letter_code
_entity_poly.pdbx_strand_id
1 'polypeptide(L)'
;MFLAKPLTRGQLGVFSLMTFIAALQTKLTSLGITSKIDGEEITVERPELRALTIKSDSDLETAFSSYKKARSINFDVEQRELLHNNSFEVHITRLSPLTSFQTELYTLSDSRGNTVKIGPCSSAFSLAFFDSPEYTRYFDARVRKRILESSLSTRKPDWFLWSPITATYTHKGRKTPAQFRDTALHAIRSSLFKIATEQHDCYAIWKPRNRRIKSINGDTATGDNVIPRARYEEDVVSFYKVAKASPFPSQSFLAYYHVLEFYFLKVAETKLHHRLSSILNSPTLRTDRNSLDRVISLVRGQDSRSDETEMLRSVLDRYVQEQDLIDFISEFETSVGEKIYSKRRRVFGEDVQISPMKDHALANSAKTLKHIRNAIVHSSDRYKREDCHIPLSETEDLIAEFLPLVRFFAERVIYGSAT
;
A
#
# COMPACT_ATOMS: atom_id res chain seq x y z
N MET A 1 -33.03 -12.82 -20.39
CA MET A 1 -34.30 -13.20 -19.73
C MET A 1 -33.96 -13.84 -18.40
N PHE A 2 -33.85 -13.03 -17.34
CA PHE A 2 -33.97 -13.39 -15.91
C PHE A 2 -33.94 -12.05 -15.17
N LEU A 3 -35.12 -11.44 -15.03
CA LEU A 3 -35.34 -10.22 -14.27
C LEU A 3 -35.48 -10.60 -12.79
N ALA A 4 -34.52 -10.19 -11.97
CA ALA A 4 -34.66 -10.27 -10.52
C ALA A 4 -35.74 -9.26 -10.06
N LYS A 5 -36.82 -9.78 -9.47
CA LYS A 5 -37.90 -8.97 -8.89
C LYS A 5 -37.41 -8.23 -7.62
N PRO A 6 -37.86 -6.99 -7.38
CA PRO A 6 -37.64 -6.31 -6.10
C PRO A 6 -38.53 -6.95 -5.02
N LEU A 7 -37.97 -7.16 -3.83
CA LEU A 7 -38.68 -7.68 -2.66
C LEU A 7 -39.70 -6.65 -2.16
N THR A 8 -40.99 -6.92 -2.35
CA THR A 8 -42.09 -6.17 -1.73
C THR A 8 -42.37 -6.69 -0.31
N ARG A 9 -42.49 -5.76 0.63
CA ARG A 9 -42.84 -5.98 2.05
C ARG A 9 -44.29 -6.47 2.19
N GLY A 10 -44.45 -7.62 2.86
CA GLY A 10 -45.75 -8.11 3.30
C GLY A 10 -45.61 -9.13 4.41
N GLN A 11 -45.28 -8.68 5.62
CA GLN A 11 -45.62 -9.28 6.93
C GLN A 11 -44.99 -8.43 8.05
N LEU A 12 -45.80 -7.53 8.62
CA LEU A 12 -45.48 -6.76 9.81
C LEU A 12 -45.75 -7.65 11.04
N GLY A 13 -44.73 -8.41 11.44
CA GLY A 13 -44.60 -8.93 12.81
C GLY A 13 -43.71 -8.00 13.62
N VAL A 14 -44.02 -7.86 14.91
CA VAL A 14 -43.31 -7.02 15.88
C VAL A 14 -41.81 -7.35 15.89
N PHE A 15 -41.00 -6.59 15.14
CA PHE A 15 -39.54 -6.64 15.27
C PHE A 15 -39.18 -5.93 16.58
N SER A 16 -38.93 -6.72 17.63
CA SER A 16 -38.05 -6.26 18.70
C SER A 16 -36.75 -5.80 18.04
N LEU A 17 -36.44 -4.50 18.11
CA LEU A 17 -35.17 -3.99 17.58
C LEU A 17 -34.06 -4.67 18.38
N MET A 18 -33.28 -5.54 17.72
CA MET A 18 -32.05 -6.06 18.29
C MET A 18 -31.16 -4.90 18.71
N THR A 19 -30.64 -4.95 19.94
CA THR A 19 -29.60 -4.05 20.44
C THR A 19 -28.27 -4.33 19.74
N PHE A 20 -27.37 -3.36 19.74
CA PHE A 20 -26.03 -3.54 19.21
C PHE A 20 -25.28 -4.65 19.95
N ILE A 21 -25.40 -4.73 21.28
CA ILE A 21 -24.80 -5.82 22.07
C ILE A 21 -25.29 -7.20 21.60
N ALA A 22 -26.59 -7.37 21.34
CA ALA A 22 -27.12 -8.62 20.80
C ALA A 22 -26.56 -8.94 19.39
N ALA A 23 -26.46 -7.93 18.53
CA ALA A 23 -25.87 -8.07 17.19
C ALA A 23 -24.37 -8.41 17.25
N LEU A 24 -23.63 -7.79 18.17
CA LEU A 24 -22.21 -8.06 18.40
C LEU A 24 -21.99 -9.50 18.90
N GLN A 25 -22.78 -9.97 19.86
CA GLN A 25 -22.69 -11.35 20.36
C GLN A 25 -22.96 -12.36 19.23
N THR A 26 -23.99 -12.11 18.41
CA THR A 26 -24.31 -12.97 17.26
C THR A 26 -23.14 -13.02 16.28
N LYS A 27 -22.54 -11.86 15.98
CA LYS A 27 -21.38 -11.76 15.08
C LYS A 27 -20.15 -12.49 15.65
N LEU A 28 -19.83 -12.30 16.94
CA LEU A 28 -18.72 -12.99 17.61
C LEU A 28 -18.88 -14.50 17.55
N THR A 29 -20.08 -15.00 17.84
CA THR A 29 -20.39 -16.44 17.78
C THR A 29 -20.23 -16.97 16.35
N SER A 30 -20.69 -16.22 15.34
CA SER A 30 -20.51 -16.59 13.93
C SER A 30 -19.05 -16.62 13.47
N LEU A 31 -18.16 -15.89 14.16
CA LEU A 31 -16.71 -15.83 13.90
C LEU A 31 -15.90 -16.82 14.74
N GLY A 32 -16.59 -17.72 15.47
CA GLY A 32 -15.98 -18.78 16.27
C GLY A 32 -15.49 -18.35 17.65
N ILE A 33 -16.02 -17.25 18.20
CA ILE A 33 -15.74 -16.84 19.58
C ILE A 33 -16.90 -17.26 20.50
N THR A 34 -16.58 -18.05 21.52
CA THR A 34 -17.56 -18.44 22.55
C THR A 34 -17.90 -17.23 23.43
N SER A 35 -19.16 -16.79 23.36
CA SER A 35 -19.64 -15.63 24.10
C SER A 35 -21.08 -15.79 24.59
N LYS A 36 -21.36 -15.30 25.80
CA LYS A 36 -22.67 -15.30 26.44
C LYS A 36 -23.11 -13.86 26.66
N ILE A 37 -24.40 -13.59 26.47
CA ILE A 37 -25.01 -12.30 26.78
C ILE A 37 -25.77 -12.41 28.10
N ASP A 38 -25.55 -11.44 28.99
CA ASP A 38 -26.28 -11.30 30.25
C ASP A 38 -26.74 -9.84 30.39
N GLY A 39 -28.03 -9.61 30.11
CA GLY A 39 -28.60 -8.27 30.04
C GLY A 39 -27.88 -7.37 29.02
N GLU A 40 -27.17 -6.37 29.54
CA GLU A 40 -26.44 -5.36 28.77
C GLU A 40 -24.94 -5.67 28.62
N GLU A 41 -24.47 -6.83 29.10
CA GLU A 41 -23.07 -7.22 29.05
C GLU A 41 -22.86 -8.50 28.23
N ILE A 42 -21.76 -8.58 27.48
CA ILE A 42 -21.29 -9.80 26.81
C ILE A 42 -20.09 -10.32 27.58
N THR A 43 -20.12 -11.59 27.99
CA THR A 43 -18.97 -12.29 28.55
C THR A 43 -18.39 -13.22 27.49
N VAL A 44 -17.14 -12.95 27.09
CA VAL A 44 -16.37 -13.77 26.17
C VAL A 44 -15.45 -14.70 26.95
N GLU A 45 -15.57 -16.00 26.69
CA GLU A 45 -14.75 -17.03 27.33
C GLU A 45 -13.36 -17.07 26.67
N ARG A 46 -12.31 -17.16 27.49
CA ARG A 46 -10.90 -17.22 27.03
C ARG A 46 -10.21 -18.41 27.73
N PRO A 47 -9.60 -19.35 26.99
CA PRO A 47 -9.06 -20.57 27.59
C PRO A 47 -7.96 -20.34 28.63
N GLU A 48 -7.07 -19.37 28.38
CA GLU A 48 -5.86 -19.15 29.19
C GLU A 48 -5.87 -17.80 29.94
N LEU A 49 -6.93 -17.01 29.81
CA LEU A 49 -7.06 -15.67 30.41
C LEU A 49 -8.41 -15.52 31.13
N ARG A 50 -8.51 -14.53 32.03
CA ARG A 50 -9.80 -14.15 32.64
C ARG A 50 -10.85 -13.88 31.56
N ALA A 51 -12.14 -14.11 31.82
CA ALA A 51 -13.18 -13.75 30.86
C ALA A 51 -13.12 -12.25 30.48
N LEU A 52 -13.49 -11.93 29.24
CA LEU A 52 -13.58 -10.56 28.76
C LEU A 52 -15.04 -10.10 28.80
N THR A 53 -15.32 -9.06 29.59
CA THR A 53 -16.65 -8.44 29.69
C THR A 53 -16.72 -7.22 28.75
N ILE A 54 -17.77 -7.16 27.94
CA ILE A 54 -18.07 -6.04 27.05
C ILE A 54 -19.37 -5.42 27.54
N LYS A 55 -19.34 -4.13 27.91
CA LYS A 55 -20.53 -3.43 28.42
C LYS A 55 -21.21 -2.63 27.32
N SER A 56 -22.53 -2.55 27.34
CA SER A 56 -23.32 -1.67 26.47
C SER A 56 -22.80 -0.23 26.50
N ASP A 57 -23.00 0.49 25.41
CA ASP A 57 -22.77 1.92 25.32
C ASP A 57 -24.04 2.58 24.76
N SER A 58 -24.69 3.45 25.54
CA SER A 58 -25.98 4.05 25.20
C SER A 58 -25.95 4.86 23.91
N ASP A 59 -24.83 5.51 23.63
CA ASP A 59 -24.66 6.33 22.43
C ASP A 59 -24.58 5.44 21.20
N LEU A 60 -23.85 4.33 21.31
CA LEU A 60 -23.73 3.35 20.24
C LEU A 60 -25.04 2.59 20.00
N GLU A 61 -25.78 2.25 21.05
CA GLU A 61 -27.11 1.62 20.95
C GLU A 61 -28.10 2.53 20.22
N THR A 62 -28.07 3.83 20.51
CA THR A 62 -28.88 4.84 19.83
C THR A 62 -28.47 4.99 18.36
N ALA A 63 -27.16 5.01 18.10
CA ALA A 63 -26.62 5.09 16.74
C ALA A 63 -26.98 3.84 15.92
N PHE A 64 -26.90 2.64 16.51
CA PHE A 64 -27.26 1.38 15.88
C PHE A 64 -28.74 1.30 15.55
N SER A 65 -29.60 1.69 16.49
CA SER A 65 -31.04 1.80 16.28
C SER A 65 -31.37 2.76 15.14
N SER A 66 -30.69 3.90 15.07
CA SER A 66 -30.89 4.89 14.00
C SER A 66 -30.41 4.36 12.64
N TYR A 67 -29.25 3.70 12.62
CA TYR A 67 -28.66 3.06 11.44
C TYR A 67 -29.58 1.95 10.88
N LYS A 68 -30.12 1.06 11.72
CA LYS A 68 -31.07 0.01 11.28
C LYS A 68 -32.42 0.56 10.83
N LYS A 69 -32.84 1.73 11.32
CA LYS A 69 -34.08 2.43 10.91
C LYS A 69 -33.90 3.32 9.68
N ALA A 70 -32.66 3.54 9.22
CA ALA A 70 -32.37 4.43 8.10
C ALA A 70 -33.09 3.97 6.82
N ARG A 71 -33.74 4.90 6.12
CA ARG A 71 -34.52 4.59 4.91
C ARG A 71 -33.66 4.39 3.67
N SER A 72 -32.54 5.10 3.58
CA SER A 72 -31.58 5.01 2.47
C SER A 72 -30.16 4.94 3.01
N ILE A 73 -29.62 3.73 2.97
CA ILE A 73 -28.22 3.46 3.28
C ILE A 73 -27.65 2.56 2.20
N ASN A 74 -26.51 2.96 1.64
CA ASN A 74 -25.77 2.17 0.69
C ASN A 74 -24.28 2.30 1.00
N PHE A 75 -23.62 1.18 1.27
CA PHE A 75 -22.20 1.12 1.59
C PHE A 75 -21.47 0.33 0.51
N ASP A 76 -20.60 1.02 -0.23
CA ASP A 76 -19.68 0.42 -1.17
C ASP A 76 -18.46 -0.10 -0.40
N VAL A 77 -18.35 -1.43 -0.32
CA VAL A 77 -17.28 -2.11 0.42
C VAL A 77 -15.91 -1.91 -0.24
N GLU A 78 -15.87 -1.83 -1.58
CA GLU A 78 -14.62 -1.75 -2.33
C GLU A 78 -14.02 -0.34 -2.25
N GLN A 79 -14.84 0.69 -2.44
CA GLN A 79 -14.42 2.09 -2.38
C GLN A 79 -14.47 2.65 -0.95
N ARG A 80 -15.09 1.94 -0.02
CA ARG A 80 -15.36 2.40 1.36
C ARG A 80 -16.08 3.73 1.37
N GLU A 81 -17.16 3.77 0.60
CA GLU A 81 -18.04 4.92 0.43
C GLU A 81 -19.40 4.61 1.05
N LEU A 82 -19.92 5.53 1.86
CA LEU A 82 -21.23 5.46 2.46
C LEU A 82 -22.11 6.57 1.90
N LEU A 83 -23.21 6.18 1.28
CA LEU A 83 -24.34 7.06 1.00
C LEU A 83 -25.39 6.86 2.09
N HIS A 84 -25.64 7.91 2.87
CA HIS A 84 -26.61 7.89 3.96
C HIS A 84 -27.47 9.15 3.92
N ASN A 85 -28.76 9.00 3.62
CA ASN A 85 -29.71 10.11 3.43
C ASN A 85 -29.18 11.18 2.44
N ASN A 86 -28.86 12.38 2.93
CA ASN A 86 -28.33 13.51 2.17
C ASN A 86 -26.81 13.69 2.39
N SER A 87 -26.13 12.65 2.85
CA SER A 87 -24.69 12.67 3.13
C SER A 87 -23.95 11.60 2.34
N PHE A 88 -22.75 11.95 1.92
CA PHE A 88 -21.78 11.05 1.31
C PHE A 88 -20.52 11.09 2.16
N GLU A 89 -20.10 9.93 2.65
CA GLU A 89 -18.92 9.77 3.51
C GLU A 89 -17.94 8.80 2.86
N VAL A 90 -16.66 9.16 2.82
CA VAL A 90 -15.62 8.33 2.21
C VAL A 90 -14.40 8.23 3.12
N HIS A 91 -13.79 7.06 3.15
CA HIS A 91 -12.53 6.83 3.84
C HIS A 91 -11.40 7.68 3.24
N ILE A 92 -10.63 8.35 4.11
CA ILE A 92 -9.45 9.11 3.70
C ILE A 92 -8.21 8.65 4.46
N THR A 93 -7.04 8.92 3.90
CA THR A 93 -5.74 8.61 4.51
C THR A 93 -4.94 9.89 4.67
N ARG A 94 -4.38 10.10 5.86
CA ARG A 94 -3.45 11.20 6.13
C ARG A 94 -2.09 10.87 5.49
N LEU A 95 -1.57 11.82 4.72
CA LEU A 95 -0.28 11.72 4.02
C LEU A 95 0.84 12.46 4.76
N SER A 96 0.49 13.52 5.49
CA SER A 96 1.41 14.26 6.35
C SER A 96 1.89 13.40 7.53
N PRO A 97 3.15 13.58 7.99
CA PRO A 97 3.60 13.01 9.25
C PRO A 97 2.68 13.47 10.40
N LEU A 98 2.51 12.63 11.41
CA LEU A 98 1.81 13.05 12.63
C LEU A 98 2.62 14.14 13.33
N THR A 99 2.22 15.40 13.14
CA THR A 99 2.80 16.57 13.81
C THR A 99 2.14 16.83 15.18
N SER A 100 0.91 16.35 15.35
CA SER A 100 0.06 16.59 16.52
C SER A 100 -0.52 15.28 17.06
N PHE A 101 -0.61 15.14 18.40
CA PHE A 101 -1.31 14.02 19.05
C PHE A 101 -2.85 14.13 18.96
N GLN A 102 -3.38 15.21 18.39
CA GLN A 102 -4.81 15.42 18.20
C GLN A 102 -5.22 15.18 16.75
N THR A 103 -6.30 14.43 16.56
CA THR A 103 -7.01 14.34 15.28
C THR A 103 -7.73 15.66 15.07
N GLU A 104 -7.24 16.49 14.14
CA GLU A 104 -7.90 17.75 13.81
C GLU A 104 -9.23 17.46 13.11
N LEU A 105 -10.29 18.11 13.61
CA LEU A 105 -11.63 18.05 13.04
C LEU A 105 -11.83 19.30 12.18
N TYR A 106 -11.97 19.14 10.87
CA TYR A 106 -12.26 20.24 9.97
C TYR A 106 -13.73 20.26 9.60
N THR A 107 -14.35 21.44 9.59
CA THR A 107 -15.69 21.65 9.05
C THR A 107 -15.66 22.85 8.13
N LEU A 108 -15.94 22.61 6.85
CA LEU A 108 -16.04 23.63 5.82
C LEU A 108 -17.49 23.75 5.35
N SER A 109 -17.93 24.95 5.03
CA SER A 109 -19.27 25.22 4.53
C SER A 109 -19.24 26.11 3.30
N ASP A 110 -20.14 25.85 2.34
CA ASP A 110 -20.34 26.73 1.19
C ASP A 110 -21.47 27.77 1.44
N SER A 111 -21.65 28.70 0.50
CA SER A 111 -22.69 29.73 0.56
C SER A 111 -24.12 29.18 0.52
N ARG A 112 -24.30 27.95 0.05
CA ARG A 112 -25.60 27.25 0.02
C ARG A 112 -25.85 26.48 1.33
N GLY A 113 -24.89 26.47 2.25
CA GLY A 113 -24.94 25.79 3.53
C GLY A 113 -24.69 24.28 3.45
N ASN A 114 -24.15 23.77 2.34
CA ASN A 114 -23.59 22.42 2.30
C ASN A 114 -22.31 22.39 3.13
N THR A 115 -22.00 21.24 3.74
CA THR A 115 -20.82 21.11 4.62
C THR A 115 -19.94 19.94 4.25
N VAL A 116 -18.63 20.10 4.32
CA VAL A 116 -17.64 19.02 4.32
C VAL A 116 -17.02 18.93 5.71
N LYS A 117 -17.12 17.75 6.33
CA LYS A 117 -16.48 17.44 7.62
C LYS A 117 -15.36 16.43 7.40
N ILE A 118 -14.20 16.65 8.00
CA ILE A 118 -13.07 15.71 7.98
C ILE A 118 -12.66 15.41 9.42
N GLY A 119 -12.60 14.13 9.76
CA GLY A 119 -12.30 13.69 11.12
C GLY A 119 -12.64 12.20 11.33
N PRO A 120 -12.87 11.77 12.58
CA PRO A 120 -13.34 10.42 12.87
C PRO A 120 -14.62 10.09 12.11
N CYS A 121 -14.73 8.85 11.63
CA CYS A 121 -15.90 8.43 10.88
C CYS A 121 -17.20 8.53 11.68
N SER A 122 -18.33 8.65 10.98
CA SER A 122 -19.63 8.55 11.62
C SER A 122 -19.87 7.15 12.18
N SER A 123 -20.71 7.05 13.20
CA SER A 123 -21.16 5.75 13.72
C SER A 123 -21.84 4.92 12.62
N ALA A 124 -22.58 5.57 11.71
CA ALA A 124 -23.20 4.89 10.58
C ALA A 124 -22.17 4.23 9.64
N PHE A 125 -21.02 4.87 9.41
CA PHE A 125 -19.92 4.30 8.64
C PHE A 125 -19.27 3.10 9.34
N SER A 126 -18.96 3.24 10.64
CA SER A 126 -18.42 2.13 11.45
C SER A 126 -19.37 0.92 11.45
N LEU A 127 -20.67 1.17 11.60
CA LEU A 127 -21.71 0.12 11.61
C LEU A 127 -21.94 -0.50 10.24
N ALA A 128 -21.91 0.30 9.16
CA ALA A 128 -21.97 -0.20 7.80
C ALA A 128 -20.81 -1.15 7.48
N PHE A 129 -19.60 -0.79 7.92
CA PHE A 129 -18.44 -1.66 7.80
C PHE A 129 -18.59 -2.94 8.64
N PHE A 130 -19.10 -2.84 9.87
CA PHE A 130 -19.37 -3.99 10.75
C PHE A 130 -20.36 -5.01 10.14
N ASP A 131 -21.39 -4.53 9.47
CA ASP A 131 -22.35 -5.38 8.76
C ASP A 131 -21.75 -5.97 7.46
N SER A 132 -20.70 -5.37 6.90
CA SER A 132 -20.08 -5.80 5.65
C SER A 132 -19.33 -7.14 5.77
N PRO A 133 -19.12 -7.87 4.65
CA PRO A 133 -18.31 -9.09 4.64
C PRO A 133 -16.81 -8.83 4.91
N GLU A 134 -16.31 -7.62 4.64
CA GLU A 134 -14.91 -7.23 4.90
C GLU A 134 -14.59 -7.25 6.39
N TYR A 135 -15.61 -7.11 7.27
CA TYR A 135 -15.43 -7.13 8.71
C TYR A 135 -14.77 -8.42 9.20
N THR A 136 -15.10 -9.58 8.62
CA THR A 136 -14.47 -10.87 9.00
C THR A 136 -12.96 -10.81 8.88
N ARG A 137 -12.45 -10.20 7.80
CA ARG A 137 -11.02 -10.05 7.58
C ARG A 137 -10.38 -9.07 8.56
N TYR A 138 -11.07 -7.95 8.84
CA TYR A 138 -10.64 -7.02 9.89
C TYR A 138 -10.60 -7.70 11.26
N PHE A 139 -11.60 -8.54 11.54
CA PHE A 139 -11.72 -9.28 12.77
C PHE A 139 -10.52 -10.22 12.95
N ASP A 140 -10.23 -11.08 11.98
CA ASP A 140 -9.10 -12.01 12.08
C ASP A 140 -7.75 -11.29 12.19
N ALA A 141 -7.56 -10.21 11.41
CA ALA A 141 -6.29 -9.48 11.38
C ALA A 141 -6.04 -8.62 12.63
N ARG A 142 -7.08 -8.11 13.29
CA ARG A 142 -6.93 -7.11 14.37
C ARG A 142 -7.66 -7.48 15.65
N VAL A 143 -8.92 -7.90 15.56
CA VAL A 143 -9.80 -8.04 16.72
C VAL A 143 -9.61 -9.38 17.42
N ARG A 144 -9.42 -10.48 16.68
CA ARG A 144 -9.23 -11.83 17.23
C ARG A 144 -8.04 -11.89 18.17
N LYS A 145 -6.87 -11.46 17.69
CA LYS A 145 -5.63 -11.38 18.49
C LYS A 145 -5.83 -10.51 19.74
N ARG A 146 -6.46 -9.36 19.57
CA ARG A 146 -6.81 -8.44 20.64
C ARG A 146 -7.69 -9.09 21.71
N ILE A 147 -8.73 -9.84 21.34
CA ILE A 147 -9.58 -10.55 22.31
C ILE A 147 -8.77 -11.60 23.08
N LEU A 148 -8.02 -12.43 22.34
CA LEU A 148 -7.35 -13.61 22.89
C LEU A 148 -6.09 -13.29 23.71
N GLU A 149 -5.39 -12.20 23.41
CA GLU A 149 -4.11 -11.86 24.06
C GLU A 149 -4.18 -10.64 24.99
N SER A 150 -5.29 -9.88 24.99
CA SER A 150 -5.42 -8.69 25.85
C SER A 150 -5.47 -9.08 27.34
N SER A 151 -4.57 -8.54 28.15
CA SER A 151 -4.61 -8.68 29.61
C SER A 151 -5.83 -8.02 30.27
N LEU A 152 -6.46 -7.05 29.59
CA LEU A 152 -7.64 -6.36 30.11
C LEU A 152 -8.88 -7.25 30.07
N SER A 153 -9.65 -7.22 31.15
CA SER A 153 -10.88 -8.01 31.36
C SER A 153 -12.15 -7.26 31.00
N THR A 154 -12.09 -5.97 30.70
CA THR A 154 -13.27 -5.15 30.37
C THR A 154 -13.01 -4.26 29.18
N ARG A 155 -13.95 -4.18 28.24
CA ARG A 155 -13.86 -3.36 27.03
C ARG A 155 -15.19 -2.68 26.70
N LYS A 156 -15.10 -1.54 26.01
CA LYS A 156 -16.24 -0.89 25.36
C LYS A 156 -16.51 -1.53 23.99
N PRO A 157 -17.75 -1.45 23.46
CA PRO A 157 -18.10 -2.08 22.20
C PRO A 157 -17.44 -1.40 20.99
N ASP A 158 -17.10 -0.11 21.07
CA ASP A 158 -16.36 0.62 20.03
C ASP A 158 -15.02 -0.03 19.68
N TRP A 159 -14.42 -0.78 20.61
CA TRP A 159 -13.14 -1.45 20.39
C TRP A 159 -13.21 -2.55 19.31
N PHE A 160 -14.41 -3.02 19.02
CA PHE A 160 -14.69 -4.01 17.98
C PHE A 160 -15.00 -3.35 16.64
N LEU A 161 -15.33 -2.06 16.64
CA LEU A 161 -15.62 -1.31 15.42
C LEU A 161 -14.33 -0.82 14.77
N TRP A 162 -14.42 -0.60 13.45
CA TRP A 162 -13.36 0.05 12.70
C TRP A 162 -13.75 1.52 12.51
N SER A 163 -13.00 2.42 13.15
CA SER A 163 -13.28 3.87 13.13
C SER A 163 -12.13 4.65 12.49
N PRO A 164 -12.03 4.64 11.14
CA PRO A 164 -11.00 5.40 10.44
C PRO A 164 -11.33 6.90 10.37
N ILE A 165 -10.41 7.67 9.80
CA ILE A 165 -10.68 9.07 9.42
C ILE A 165 -11.45 9.07 8.09
N THR A 166 -12.52 9.85 8.00
CA THR A 166 -13.34 10.00 6.80
C THR A 166 -13.55 11.47 6.45
N ALA A 167 -14.00 11.71 5.22
CA ALA A 167 -14.55 12.98 4.78
C ALA A 167 -16.03 12.81 4.46
N THR A 168 -16.87 13.64 5.09
CA THR A 168 -18.34 13.60 4.95
C THR A 168 -18.84 14.88 4.32
N TYR A 169 -19.39 14.80 3.11
CA TYR A 169 -20.15 15.86 2.48
C TYR A 169 -21.64 15.73 2.83
N THR A 170 -22.26 16.82 3.30
CA THR A 170 -23.70 16.88 3.61
C THR A 170 -24.36 17.96 2.77
N HIS A 171 -25.39 17.58 2.02
CA HIS A 171 -26.16 18.51 1.20
C HIS A 171 -27.33 19.11 1.97
N LYS A 172 -27.40 20.44 1.96
CA LYS A 172 -28.50 21.23 2.52
C LYS A 172 -29.56 21.47 1.44
N GLY A 173 -30.40 20.47 1.22
CA GLY A 173 -31.52 20.56 0.28
C GLY A 173 -32.54 19.44 0.49
N ARG A 174 -33.78 19.67 0.05
CA ARG A 174 -34.87 18.67 0.17
C ARG A 174 -34.74 17.52 -0.83
N LYS A 175 -34.09 17.74 -1.96
CA LYS A 175 -33.90 16.73 -3.02
C LYS A 175 -32.42 16.53 -3.29
N THR A 176 -31.98 15.27 -3.23
CA THR A 176 -30.62 14.86 -3.55
C THR A 176 -30.37 15.08 -5.06
N PRO A 177 -29.27 15.74 -5.46
CA PRO A 177 -28.91 15.91 -6.87
C PRO A 177 -28.74 14.58 -7.62
N ALA A 178 -29.01 14.57 -8.93
CA ALA A 178 -28.86 13.36 -9.75
C ALA A 178 -27.42 12.81 -9.78
N GLN A 179 -26.41 13.69 -9.73
CA GLN A 179 -24.97 13.36 -9.67
C GLN A 179 -24.39 13.67 -8.28
N PHE A 180 -25.11 13.28 -7.23
CA PHE A 180 -24.75 13.63 -5.85
C PHE A 180 -23.36 13.12 -5.46
N ARG A 181 -23.03 11.88 -5.84
CA ARG A 181 -21.72 11.28 -5.55
C ARG A 181 -20.57 12.10 -6.15
N ASP A 182 -20.66 12.45 -7.43
CA ASP A 182 -19.58 13.18 -8.11
C ASP A 182 -19.45 14.61 -7.58
N THR A 183 -20.59 15.25 -7.27
CA THR A 183 -20.63 16.55 -6.61
C THR A 183 -19.96 16.50 -5.23
N ALA A 184 -20.27 15.48 -4.43
CA ALA A 184 -19.70 15.27 -3.11
C ALA A 184 -18.19 15.03 -3.18
N LEU A 185 -17.75 14.15 -4.09
CA LEU A 185 -16.33 13.87 -4.31
C LEU A 185 -15.56 15.11 -4.76
N HIS A 186 -16.14 15.93 -5.65
CA HIS A 186 -15.55 17.19 -6.06
C HIS A 186 -15.40 18.16 -4.87
N ALA A 187 -16.46 18.35 -4.08
CA ALA A 187 -16.42 19.21 -2.90
C ALA A 187 -15.40 18.73 -1.85
N ILE A 188 -15.30 17.42 -1.63
CA ILE A 188 -14.32 16.81 -0.75
C ILE A 188 -12.91 17.08 -1.28
N ARG A 189 -12.60 16.80 -2.54
CA ARG A 189 -11.27 17.04 -3.14
C ARG A 189 -10.84 18.50 -3.01
N SER A 190 -11.73 19.43 -3.33
CA SER A 190 -11.47 20.87 -3.19
C SER A 190 -11.22 21.26 -1.72
N SER A 191 -11.94 20.65 -0.78
CA SER A 191 -11.74 20.88 0.65
C SER A 191 -10.41 20.31 1.17
N LEU A 192 -10.03 19.10 0.73
CA LEU A 192 -8.74 18.50 1.09
C LEU A 192 -7.57 19.33 0.56
N PHE A 193 -7.69 19.88 -0.66
CA PHE A 193 -6.68 20.79 -1.21
C PHE A 193 -6.58 22.07 -0.38
N LYS A 194 -7.71 22.68 -0.03
CA LYS A 194 -7.74 23.85 0.85
C LYS A 194 -7.05 23.56 2.19
N ILE A 195 -7.31 22.39 2.77
CA ILE A 195 -6.67 21.96 4.03
C ILE A 195 -5.16 21.83 3.89
N ALA A 196 -4.70 21.23 2.80
CA ALA A 196 -3.29 21.11 2.51
C ALA A 196 -2.61 22.49 2.36
N THR A 197 -3.29 23.47 1.76
CA THR A 197 -2.71 24.80 1.53
C THR A 197 -2.74 25.71 2.75
N GLU A 198 -3.83 25.71 3.52
CA GLU A 198 -4.04 26.67 4.60
C GLU A 198 -3.67 26.13 5.98
N GLN A 199 -3.83 24.83 6.21
CA GLN A 199 -3.56 24.18 7.49
C GLN A 199 -2.34 23.25 7.45
N HIS A 200 -1.70 23.10 6.29
CA HIS A 200 -0.54 22.22 6.08
C HIS A 200 -0.79 20.74 6.43
N ASP A 201 -2.07 20.33 6.45
CA ASP A 201 -2.43 18.94 6.71
C ASP A 201 -2.88 18.24 5.42
N CYS A 202 -2.19 17.16 5.06
CA CYS A 202 -2.35 16.53 3.75
C CYS A 202 -3.16 15.24 3.90
N TYR A 203 -4.27 15.18 3.18
CA TYR A 203 -5.14 14.00 3.12
C TYR A 203 -5.41 13.61 1.67
N ALA A 204 -5.56 12.32 1.43
CA ALA A 204 -6.03 11.78 0.16
C ALA A 204 -7.21 10.84 0.38
N ILE A 205 -8.11 10.79 -0.61
CA ILE A 205 -9.16 9.79 -0.65
C ILE A 205 -8.49 8.42 -0.72
N TRP A 206 -8.87 7.53 0.19
CA TRP A 206 -8.35 6.18 0.20
C TRP A 206 -8.84 5.43 -1.04
N LYS A 207 -7.93 4.70 -1.68
CA LYS A 207 -8.27 3.81 -2.78
C LYS A 207 -7.92 2.37 -2.42
N PRO A 208 -8.73 1.39 -2.85
CA PRO A 208 -8.37 0.00 -2.68
C PRO A 208 -7.10 -0.29 -3.48
N ARG A 209 -6.03 -0.67 -2.78
CA ARG A 209 -4.83 -1.21 -3.45
C ARG A 209 -5.15 -2.56 -4.07
N ASN A 210 -4.61 -2.80 -5.25
CA ASN A 210 -4.78 -4.08 -5.94
C ASN A 210 -4.34 -5.25 -5.03
N ARG A 211 -5.29 -6.14 -4.69
CA ARG A 211 -5.10 -7.21 -3.69
C ARG A 211 -4.04 -8.23 -4.10
N ARG A 212 -3.66 -8.25 -5.38
CA ARG A 212 -2.70 -9.19 -5.99
C ARG A 212 -1.29 -9.10 -5.38
N ILE A 213 -0.88 -7.91 -4.94
CA ILE A 213 0.51 -7.63 -4.52
C ILE A 213 0.65 -7.72 -2.99
N LYS A 214 -0.37 -8.23 -2.29
CA LYS A 214 -0.38 -8.27 -0.82
C LYS A 214 0.63 -9.24 -0.19
N SER A 215 1.33 -10.07 -0.98
CA SER A 215 2.12 -11.19 -0.46
C SER A 215 3.62 -11.14 -0.78
N ILE A 216 4.31 -10.01 -0.59
CA ILE A 216 5.80 -10.01 -0.59
C ILE A 216 6.43 -9.39 0.64
N ASN A 217 5.66 -8.70 1.48
CA ASN A 217 6.19 -8.23 2.75
C ASN A 217 6.32 -9.34 3.80
N GLY A 218 5.88 -10.57 3.53
CA GLY A 218 5.94 -11.68 4.47
C GLY A 218 5.18 -11.34 5.74
N ASP A 219 3.86 -11.53 5.76
CA ASP A 219 3.03 -11.23 6.95
C ASP A 219 3.42 -12.08 8.19
N THR A 220 4.27 -13.10 8.00
CA THR A 220 4.98 -13.79 9.07
C THR A 220 6.34 -13.13 9.29
N ALA A 221 6.40 -12.16 10.20
CA ALA A 221 7.66 -11.72 10.79
C ALA A 221 8.24 -12.87 11.63
N THR A 222 8.89 -13.83 10.98
CA THR A 222 9.68 -14.87 11.64
C THR A 222 11.04 -14.27 11.97
N GLY A 223 11.06 -13.37 12.94
CA GLY A 223 12.29 -12.78 13.45
C GLY A 223 12.81 -13.59 14.64
N ASP A 224 14.12 -13.83 14.68
CA ASP A 224 14.79 -14.07 15.94
C ASP A 224 15.13 -12.73 16.61
N ASN A 225 15.28 -12.71 17.93
CA ASN A 225 15.62 -11.49 18.66
C ASN A 225 17.15 -11.29 18.74
N VAL A 226 17.88 -11.75 17.73
CA VAL A 226 19.35 -11.76 17.72
C VAL A 226 19.87 -10.53 16.97
N ILE A 227 20.86 -9.86 17.57
CA ILE A 227 21.54 -8.74 16.91
C ILE A 227 22.37 -9.30 15.73
N PRO A 228 22.17 -8.80 14.50
CA PRO A 228 22.93 -9.28 13.35
C PRO A 228 24.42 -8.99 13.50
N ARG A 229 25.26 -9.92 13.03
CA ARG A 229 26.73 -9.74 13.02
C ARG A 229 27.22 -8.85 11.86
N ALA A 230 26.48 -8.85 10.76
CA ALA A 230 26.84 -8.12 9.55
C ALA A 230 26.76 -6.61 9.75
N ARG A 231 27.69 -5.87 9.15
CA ARG A 231 27.66 -4.40 9.10
C ARG A 231 27.22 -3.95 7.72
N TYR A 232 26.23 -3.07 7.70
CA TYR A 232 25.65 -2.52 6.47
C TYR A 232 25.97 -1.02 6.35
N GLU A 233 26.08 -0.54 5.12
CA GLU A 233 26.30 0.87 4.81
C GLU A 233 25.08 1.72 5.22
N GLU A 234 25.28 2.78 6.00
CA GLU A 234 24.19 3.51 6.65
C GLU A 234 23.32 4.27 5.65
N ASP A 235 23.94 4.87 4.62
CA ASP A 235 23.24 5.59 3.56
C ASP A 235 22.31 4.65 2.77
N VAL A 236 22.80 3.44 2.46
CA VAL A 236 22.04 2.43 1.74
C VAL A 236 20.88 1.91 2.59
N VAL A 237 21.13 1.67 3.87
CA VAL A 237 20.09 1.29 4.84
C VAL A 237 19.04 2.40 4.98
N SER A 238 19.43 3.66 4.90
CA SER A 238 18.50 4.81 4.96
C SER A 238 17.57 4.83 3.75
N PHE A 239 18.09 4.63 2.53
CA PHE A 239 17.24 4.47 1.34
C PHE A 239 16.30 3.27 1.46
N TYR A 240 16.79 2.13 1.94
CA TYR A 240 15.95 0.95 2.17
C TYR A 240 14.82 1.21 3.18
N LYS A 241 15.11 1.90 4.29
CA LYS A 241 14.11 2.28 5.31
C LYS A 241 13.03 3.18 4.72
N VAL A 242 13.41 4.20 3.93
CA VAL A 242 12.46 5.07 3.23
C VAL A 242 11.59 4.24 2.27
N ALA A 243 12.21 3.34 1.51
CA ALA A 243 11.49 2.48 0.57
C ALA A 243 10.44 1.60 1.26
N LYS A 244 10.82 1.01 2.41
CA LYS A 244 9.96 0.11 3.19
C LYS A 244 8.85 0.84 3.94
N ALA A 245 9.12 2.04 4.45
CA ALA A 245 8.16 2.84 5.21
C ALA A 245 7.19 3.63 4.33
N SER A 246 7.56 3.92 3.08
CA SER A 246 6.76 4.75 2.18
C SER A 246 5.38 4.12 1.89
N PRO A 247 4.29 4.91 2.01
CA PRO A 247 2.96 4.51 1.57
C PRO A 247 2.72 4.74 0.07
N PHE A 248 3.72 5.20 -0.70
CA PHE A 248 3.58 5.46 -2.13
C PHE A 248 4.48 4.52 -2.93
N PRO A 249 3.92 3.67 -3.81
CA PRO A 249 4.70 2.76 -4.64
C PRO A 249 5.78 3.45 -5.47
N SER A 250 5.47 4.58 -6.11
CA SER A 250 6.44 5.42 -6.83
C SER A 250 7.66 5.80 -5.98
N GLN A 251 7.45 6.33 -4.78
CA GLN A 251 8.53 6.69 -3.85
C GLN A 251 9.29 5.46 -3.35
N SER A 252 8.58 4.37 -3.02
CA SER A 252 9.22 3.11 -2.61
C SER A 252 10.12 2.57 -3.70
N PHE A 253 9.67 2.60 -4.96
CA PHE A 253 10.44 2.14 -6.10
C PHE A 253 11.72 2.95 -6.28
N LEU A 254 11.62 4.29 -6.28
CA LEU A 254 12.80 5.16 -6.41
C LEU A 254 13.80 4.96 -5.27
N ALA A 255 13.32 4.83 -4.04
CA ALA A 255 14.19 4.61 -2.90
C ALA A 255 14.92 3.24 -2.97
N TYR A 256 14.25 2.16 -3.41
CA TYR A 256 14.96 0.90 -3.70
C TYR A 256 15.91 1.03 -4.90
N TYR A 257 15.57 1.83 -5.92
CA TYR A 257 16.45 2.06 -7.06
C TYR A 257 17.71 2.85 -6.67
N HIS A 258 17.60 3.82 -5.77
CA HIS A 258 18.76 4.56 -5.23
C HIS A 258 19.75 3.66 -4.50
N VAL A 259 19.31 2.56 -3.88
CA VAL A 259 20.21 1.52 -3.36
C VAL A 259 21.10 0.95 -4.46
N LEU A 260 20.55 0.73 -5.67
CA LEU A 260 21.30 0.24 -6.83
C LEU A 260 22.23 1.32 -7.39
N GLU A 261 21.71 2.56 -7.55
CA GLU A 261 22.48 3.71 -8.05
C GLU A 261 23.71 4.02 -7.17
N PHE A 262 23.59 3.86 -5.86
CA PHE A 262 24.71 4.07 -4.90
C PHE A 262 25.96 3.27 -5.28
N TYR A 263 25.79 2.09 -5.89
CA TYR A 263 26.89 1.21 -6.30
C TYR A 263 27.36 1.38 -7.74
N PHE A 264 26.73 2.24 -8.56
CA PHE A 264 27.07 2.39 -9.98
C PHE A 264 28.54 2.74 -10.19
N LEU A 265 29.02 3.79 -9.51
CA LEU A 265 30.41 4.23 -9.64
C LEU A 265 31.38 3.21 -9.06
N LYS A 266 31.13 2.72 -7.83
CA LYS A 266 31.99 1.75 -7.15
C LYS A 266 32.21 0.48 -7.97
N VAL A 267 31.15 -0.06 -8.58
CA VAL A 267 31.26 -1.26 -9.43
C VAL A 267 31.95 -0.96 -10.75
N ALA A 268 31.67 0.19 -11.38
CA ALA A 268 32.34 0.61 -12.61
C ALA A 268 33.87 0.77 -12.40
N GLU A 269 34.27 1.45 -11.33
CA GLU A 269 35.67 1.62 -10.94
C GLU A 269 36.34 0.28 -10.63
N THR A 270 35.69 -0.59 -9.86
CA THR A 270 36.24 -1.93 -9.55
C THR A 270 36.50 -2.73 -10.83
N LYS A 271 35.57 -2.68 -11.80
CA LYS A 271 35.72 -3.34 -13.10
C LYS A 271 36.87 -2.74 -13.91
N LEU A 272 37.06 -1.42 -13.88
CA LEU A 272 38.20 -0.75 -14.48
C LEU A 272 39.51 -1.19 -13.83
N HIS A 273 39.59 -1.16 -12.50
CA HIS A 273 40.78 -1.55 -11.75
C HIS A 273 41.19 -2.99 -12.07
N HIS A 274 40.23 -3.93 -12.16
CA HIS A 274 40.52 -5.29 -12.59
C HIS A 274 41.04 -5.37 -14.02
N ARG A 275 40.44 -4.64 -14.97
CA ARG A 275 40.90 -4.60 -16.36
C ARG A 275 42.30 -4.00 -16.49
N LEU A 276 42.55 -2.87 -15.82
CA LEU A 276 43.86 -2.23 -15.75
C LEU A 276 44.88 -3.17 -15.11
N SER A 277 44.56 -3.79 -13.97
CA SER A 277 45.45 -4.75 -13.31
C SER A 277 45.77 -5.94 -14.22
N SER A 278 44.79 -6.46 -14.95
CA SER A 278 45.00 -7.55 -15.91
C SER A 278 45.96 -7.15 -17.05
N ILE A 279 45.80 -5.94 -17.60
CA ILE A 279 46.71 -5.40 -18.62
C ILE A 279 48.11 -5.19 -18.05
N LEU A 280 48.20 -4.56 -16.87
CA LEU A 280 49.47 -4.22 -16.22
C LEU A 280 50.26 -5.46 -15.77
N ASN A 281 49.57 -6.50 -15.31
CA ASN A 281 50.18 -7.74 -14.85
C ASN A 281 50.44 -8.75 -15.98
N SER A 282 50.07 -8.43 -17.23
CA SER A 282 50.33 -9.32 -18.35
C SER A 282 51.84 -9.42 -18.62
N PRO A 283 52.43 -10.62 -18.66
CA PRO A 283 53.86 -10.79 -18.95
C PRO A 283 54.25 -10.35 -20.36
N THR A 284 53.26 -10.12 -21.23
CA THR A 284 53.45 -9.62 -22.60
C THR A 284 53.40 -8.10 -22.71
N LEU A 285 53.12 -7.39 -21.62
CA LEU A 285 53.06 -5.94 -21.63
C LEU A 285 54.46 -5.36 -21.89
N ARG A 286 54.56 -4.53 -22.93
CA ARG A 286 55.76 -3.74 -23.24
C ARG A 286 55.42 -2.28 -23.00
N THR A 287 56.39 -1.48 -22.57
CA THR A 287 56.25 -0.02 -22.45
C THR A 287 56.39 0.65 -23.83
N ASP A 288 55.63 0.18 -24.81
CA ASP A 288 55.56 0.76 -26.15
C ASP A 288 54.36 1.71 -26.27
N ARG A 289 54.42 2.60 -27.26
CA ARG A 289 53.37 3.62 -27.49
C ARG A 289 51.99 2.98 -27.65
N ASN A 290 51.89 1.83 -28.31
CA ASN A 290 50.62 1.14 -28.53
C ASN A 290 50.00 0.59 -27.24
N SER A 291 50.81 0.06 -26.31
CA SER A 291 50.31 -0.41 -25.02
C SER A 291 49.89 0.76 -24.12
N LEU A 292 50.61 1.88 -24.18
CA LEU A 292 50.20 3.11 -23.49
C LEU A 292 48.91 3.68 -24.06
N ASP A 293 48.74 3.71 -25.38
CA ASP A 293 47.51 4.14 -26.05
C ASP A 293 46.31 3.24 -25.70
N ARG A 294 46.52 1.92 -25.51
CA ARG A 294 45.50 0.99 -24.99
C ARG A 294 45.07 1.32 -23.55
N VAL A 295 46.00 1.68 -22.67
CA VAL A 295 45.67 2.09 -21.30
C VAL A 295 44.92 3.43 -21.30
N ILE A 296 45.39 4.41 -22.08
CA ILE A 296 44.77 5.74 -22.19
C ILE A 296 43.35 5.64 -22.76
N SER A 297 43.15 4.83 -23.80
CA SER A 297 41.83 4.61 -24.39
C SER A 297 40.86 3.91 -23.44
N LEU A 298 41.34 2.96 -22.63
CA LEU A 298 40.51 2.29 -21.62
C LEU A 298 40.01 3.29 -20.56
N VAL A 299 40.88 4.18 -20.09
CA VAL A 299 40.52 5.23 -19.12
C VAL A 299 39.56 6.25 -19.73
N ARG A 300 39.87 6.78 -20.93
CA ARG A 300 38.99 7.77 -21.63
C ARG A 300 37.63 7.20 -22.05
N GLY A 301 37.57 5.91 -22.34
CA GLY A 301 36.33 5.23 -22.73
C GLY A 301 35.32 5.11 -21.59
N GLN A 302 35.77 5.18 -20.33
CA GLN A 302 34.88 5.09 -19.17
C GLN A 302 34.12 6.40 -18.89
N ASP A 303 34.79 7.54 -19.04
CA ASP A 303 34.22 8.86 -18.72
C ASP A 303 33.14 9.32 -19.71
N SER A 304 33.15 8.80 -20.94
CA SER A 304 32.42 9.40 -22.05
C SER A 304 31.03 8.79 -22.34
N ARG A 305 30.71 7.61 -21.79
CA ARG A 305 29.41 6.93 -22.02
C ARG A 305 29.04 5.92 -20.92
N SER A 306 28.84 6.37 -19.69
CA SER A 306 28.20 5.48 -18.70
C SER A 306 26.70 5.40 -19.00
N ASP A 307 26.30 4.52 -19.94
CA ASP A 307 24.88 4.18 -20.11
C ASP A 307 24.39 3.62 -18.78
N GLU A 308 23.46 4.33 -18.16
CA GLU A 308 22.81 3.94 -16.90
C GLU A 308 22.35 2.48 -16.93
N THR A 309 21.90 2.00 -18.10
CA THR A 309 21.48 0.60 -18.27
C THR A 309 22.66 -0.37 -18.09
N GLU A 310 23.84 -0.03 -18.61
CA GLU A 310 25.05 -0.84 -18.47
C GLU A 310 25.62 -0.77 -17.05
N MET A 311 25.52 0.40 -16.40
CA MET A 311 25.90 0.55 -14.99
C MET A 311 25.02 -0.31 -14.10
N LEU A 312 23.69 -0.21 -14.27
CA LEU A 312 22.73 -1.03 -13.56
C LEU A 312 23.00 -2.51 -13.81
N ARG A 313 23.14 -2.92 -15.08
CA ARG A 313 23.48 -4.31 -15.42
C ARG A 313 24.76 -4.77 -14.72
N SER A 314 25.80 -3.94 -14.68
CA SER A 314 27.07 -4.29 -14.02
C SER A 314 26.93 -4.47 -12.52
N VAL A 315 26.08 -3.66 -11.85
CA VAL A 315 25.75 -3.84 -10.43
C VAL A 315 24.99 -5.14 -10.21
N LEU A 316 23.96 -5.41 -11.03
CA LEU A 316 23.18 -6.65 -10.91
C LEU A 316 24.07 -7.88 -11.11
N ASP A 317 24.91 -7.89 -12.15
CA ASP A 317 25.86 -8.97 -12.46
C ASP A 317 26.88 -9.21 -11.35
N ARG A 318 27.25 -8.17 -10.60
CA ARG A 318 28.21 -8.26 -9.50
C ARG A 318 27.63 -8.92 -8.24
N TYR A 319 26.37 -8.63 -7.91
CA TYR A 319 25.79 -8.96 -6.60
C TYR A 319 24.66 -9.99 -6.64
N VAL A 320 24.15 -10.31 -7.83
CA VAL A 320 22.96 -11.15 -7.98
C VAL A 320 23.31 -12.37 -8.82
N GLN A 321 23.07 -13.56 -8.27
CA GLN A 321 23.13 -14.78 -9.06
C GLN A 321 21.89 -14.85 -9.96
N GLU A 322 22.09 -15.07 -11.26
CA GLU A 322 20.98 -15.07 -12.22
C GLU A 322 19.95 -16.17 -11.93
N GLN A 323 20.39 -17.32 -11.41
CA GLN A 323 19.49 -18.40 -11.01
C GLN A 323 18.53 -17.96 -9.89
N ASP A 324 19.04 -17.26 -8.87
CA ASP A 324 18.23 -16.75 -7.76
C ASP A 324 17.12 -15.79 -8.25
N LEU A 325 17.40 -15.01 -9.31
CA LEU A 325 16.42 -14.13 -9.94
C LEU A 325 15.33 -14.94 -10.66
N ILE A 326 15.72 -15.97 -11.41
CA ILE A 326 14.78 -16.84 -12.12
C ILE A 326 13.85 -17.54 -11.13
N ASP A 327 14.43 -18.06 -10.04
CA ASP A 327 13.69 -18.75 -8.97
C ASP A 327 12.72 -17.77 -8.29
N PHE A 328 13.18 -16.56 -7.94
CA PHE A 328 12.34 -15.51 -7.39
C PHE A 328 11.15 -15.15 -8.31
N ILE A 329 11.40 -14.97 -9.61
CA ILE A 329 10.34 -14.66 -10.58
C ILE A 329 9.32 -15.80 -10.62
N SER A 330 9.78 -17.05 -10.69
CA SER A 330 8.94 -18.23 -10.75
C SER A 330 8.06 -18.37 -9.51
N GLU A 331 8.65 -18.23 -8.32
CA GLU A 331 7.93 -18.28 -7.03
C GLU A 331 6.91 -17.16 -6.92
N PHE A 332 7.29 -15.93 -7.29
CA PHE A 332 6.40 -14.79 -7.23
C PHE A 332 5.20 -14.95 -8.18
N GLU A 333 5.45 -15.26 -9.46
CA GLU A 333 4.39 -15.43 -10.44
C GLU A 333 3.45 -16.59 -10.08
N THR A 334 3.99 -17.66 -9.48
CA THR A 334 3.19 -18.77 -8.95
C THR A 334 2.32 -18.33 -7.78
N SER A 335 2.87 -17.54 -6.84
CA SER A 335 2.13 -17.04 -5.67
C SER A 335 0.98 -16.08 -6.05
N VAL A 336 1.16 -15.31 -7.12
CA VAL A 336 0.15 -14.36 -7.62
C VAL A 336 -0.83 -15.05 -8.58
N GLY A 337 -0.42 -16.16 -9.22
CA GLY A 337 -1.19 -16.86 -10.24
C GLY A 337 -1.21 -16.15 -11.60
N GLU A 338 -0.30 -15.20 -11.83
CA GLU A 338 -0.23 -14.39 -13.05
C GLU A 338 1.23 -14.15 -13.45
N LYS A 339 1.51 -14.21 -14.76
CA LYS A 339 2.84 -13.95 -15.33
C LYS A 339 3.10 -12.45 -15.49
N ILE A 340 3.46 -11.78 -14.40
CA ILE A 340 3.68 -10.33 -14.35
C ILE A 340 4.96 -9.91 -15.08
N TYR A 341 6.03 -10.70 -14.96
CA TYR A 341 7.37 -10.38 -15.45
C TYR A 341 7.73 -11.14 -16.72
N SER A 342 7.38 -12.42 -16.78
CA SER A 342 7.77 -13.34 -17.86
C SER A 342 6.97 -13.18 -19.14
N LYS A 343 5.74 -12.66 -19.05
CA LYS A 343 4.88 -12.36 -20.20
C LYS A 343 5.13 -10.94 -20.70
N ARG A 344 5.30 -10.79 -22.02
CA ARG A 344 5.39 -9.49 -22.67
C ARG A 344 4.11 -8.68 -22.43
N ARG A 345 4.27 -7.46 -21.91
CA ARG A 345 3.16 -6.54 -21.64
C ARG A 345 3.60 -5.09 -21.78
N ARG A 346 2.64 -4.21 -22.04
CA ARG A 346 2.89 -2.78 -22.18
C ARG A 346 2.84 -2.08 -20.83
N VAL A 347 3.90 -1.35 -20.48
CA VAL A 347 4.06 -0.60 -19.24
C VAL A 347 4.57 0.79 -19.61
N PHE A 348 3.83 1.85 -19.27
CA PHE A 348 4.20 3.24 -19.60
C PHE A 348 4.66 3.40 -21.07
N GLY A 349 3.81 3.00 -22.01
CA GLY A 349 4.09 3.12 -23.44
C GLY A 349 5.04 2.07 -24.05
N GLU A 350 5.90 1.39 -23.28
CA GLU A 350 6.88 0.42 -23.79
C GLU A 350 6.53 -1.05 -23.47
N ASP A 351 6.94 -1.97 -24.34
CA ASP A 351 6.82 -3.41 -24.08
C ASP A 351 7.95 -3.90 -23.16
N VAL A 352 7.54 -4.45 -22.04
CA VAL A 352 8.42 -5.00 -21.00
C VAL A 352 8.25 -6.52 -20.95
N GLN A 353 9.38 -7.23 -20.86
CA GLN A 353 9.44 -8.67 -20.64
C GLN A 353 10.78 -9.06 -20.01
N ILE A 354 10.74 -9.85 -18.95
CA ILE A 354 11.92 -10.49 -18.36
C ILE A 354 11.93 -11.95 -18.76
N SER A 355 12.80 -12.31 -19.70
CA SER A 355 12.94 -13.70 -20.13
C SER A 355 13.56 -14.53 -19.01
N PRO A 356 12.92 -15.62 -18.54
CA PRO A 356 13.51 -16.53 -17.55
C PRO A 356 14.55 -17.48 -18.20
N MET A 357 15.22 -17.03 -19.27
CA MET A 357 16.33 -17.73 -19.90
C MET A 357 17.64 -17.23 -19.32
N LYS A 358 18.56 -18.17 -19.08
CA LYS A 358 19.93 -17.89 -18.67
C LYS A 358 20.60 -16.92 -19.66
N ASP A 359 21.45 -16.03 -19.16
CA ASP A 359 22.15 -14.93 -19.84
C ASP A 359 21.30 -13.72 -20.28
N HIS A 360 19.98 -13.80 -20.14
CA HIS A 360 19.06 -12.74 -20.55
C HIS A 360 18.29 -12.10 -19.39
N ALA A 361 18.12 -12.78 -18.26
CA ALA A 361 17.23 -12.33 -17.19
C ALA A 361 17.73 -11.01 -16.59
N LEU A 362 19.02 -10.93 -16.22
CA LEU A 362 19.60 -9.72 -15.61
C LEU A 362 19.57 -8.51 -16.55
N ALA A 363 19.86 -8.71 -17.84
CA ALA A 363 19.85 -7.63 -18.82
C ALA A 363 18.42 -7.09 -19.05
N ASN A 364 17.44 -7.99 -19.18
CA ASN A 364 16.04 -7.61 -19.32
C ASN A 364 15.51 -6.92 -18.05
N SER A 365 15.89 -7.37 -16.87
CA SER A 365 15.54 -6.73 -15.60
C SER A 365 16.12 -5.32 -15.50
N ALA A 366 17.40 -5.12 -15.82
CA ALA A 366 18.02 -3.80 -15.81
C ALA A 366 17.28 -2.81 -16.73
N LYS A 367 16.96 -3.23 -17.97
CA LYS A 367 16.18 -2.41 -18.91
C LYS A 367 14.79 -2.07 -18.35
N THR A 368 14.12 -3.05 -17.76
CA THR A 368 12.80 -2.89 -17.16
C THR A 368 12.80 -1.88 -16.02
N LEU A 369 13.74 -2.02 -15.08
CA LEU A 369 13.84 -1.13 -13.92
C LEU A 369 14.14 0.31 -14.32
N LYS A 370 15.09 0.51 -15.24
CA LYS A 370 15.40 1.84 -15.79
C LYS A 370 14.19 2.47 -16.48
N HIS A 371 13.46 1.70 -17.27
CA HIS A 371 12.24 2.19 -17.92
C HIS A 371 11.20 2.68 -16.92
N ILE A 372 10.92 1.88 -15.88
CA ILE A 372 9.96 2.26 -14.82
C ILE A 372 10.47 3.48 -14.05
N ARG A 373 11.76 3.52 -13.68
CA ARG A 373 12.39 4.68 -13.03
C ARG A 373 12.21 5.94 -13.86
N ASN A 374 12.46 5.86 -15.17
CA ASN A 374 12.29 6.99 -16.07
C ASN A 374 10.84 7.43 -16.21
N ALA A 375 9.88 6.49 -16.26
CA ALA A 375 8.46 6.82 -16.28
C ALA A 375 7.98 7.52 -14.99
N ILE A 376 8.60 7.20 -13.84
CA ILE A 376 8.31 7.86 -12.56
C ILE A 376 8.90 9.28 -12.51
N VAL A 377 10.15 9.45 -12.96
CA VAL A 377 10.90 10.71 -12.82
C VAL A 377 10.58 11.71 -13.95
N HIS A 378 10.44 11.22 -15.17
CA HIS A 378 10.29 12.06 -16.36
C HIS A 378 8.83 12.08 -16.82
N SER A 379 8.14 13.17 -16.50
CA SER A 379 6.78 13.45 -16.98
C SER A 379 6.73 14.01 -18.41
N SER A 380 7.82 13.91 -19.19
CA SER A 380 8.05 14.70 -20.41
C SER A 380 7.95 13.92 -21.73
N ASP A 381 7.32 14.57 -22.73
CA ASP A 381 7.30 14.46 -24.21
C ASP A 381 7.53 13.12 -24.97
N ARG A 382 8.36 12.20 -24.47
CA ARG A 382 8.50 10.84 -25.07
C ARG A 382 7.26 9.99 -24.83
N TYR A 383 6.57 10.24 -23.74
CA TYR A 383 5.35 9.55 -23.37
C TYR A 383 4.16 10.41 -23.78
N LYS A 384 3.15 9.80 -24.40
CA LYS A 384 1.85 10.48 -24.53
C LYS A 384 1.35 10.78 -23.11
N ARG A 385 0.58 11.86 -22.91
CA ARG A 385 0.06 12.22 -21.56
C ARG A 385 -0.66 11.06 -20.86
N GLU A 386 -1.26 10.15 -21.62
CA GLU A 386 -1.91 8.92 -21.15
C GLU A 386 -0.94 7.86 -20.59
N ASP A 387 0.34 7.91 -20.98
CA ASP A 387 1.41 7.01 -20.56
C ASP A 387 2.27 7.60 -19.41
N CYS A 388 1.99 8.82 -18.93
CA CYS A 388 2.74 9.43 -17.84
C CYS A 388 2.27 8.94 -16.46
N HIS A 389 3.21 8.73 -15.54
CA HIS A 389 2.86 8.49 -14.15
C HIS A 389 2.25 9.74 -13.51
N ILE A 390 1.11 9.57 -12.84
CA ILE A 390 0.49 10.59 -12.01
C ILE A 390 0.39 10.04 -10.58
N PRO A 391 0.99 10.69 -9.57
CA PRO A 391 0.87 10.25 -8.19
C PRO A 391 -0.59 10.11 -7.75
N LEU A 392 -0.87 9.11 -6.89
CA LEU A 392 -2.22 8.82 -6.38
C LEU A 392 -3.25 8.40 -7.46
N SER A 393 -2.79 8.04 -8.65
CA SER A 393 -3.61 7.49 -9.74
C SER A 393 -3.46 5.96 -9.86
N GLU A 394 -4.18 5.36 -10.81
CA GLU A 394 -4.10 3.92 -11.12
C GLU A 394 -2.69 3.48 -11.55
N THR A 395 -1.87 4.42 -12.03
CA THR A 395 -0.46 4.12 -12.38
C THR A 395 0.39 3.71 -11.18
N GLU A 396 -0.01 4.05 -9.95
CA GLU A 396 0.64 3.55 -8.73
C GLU A 396 0.47 2.03 -8.55
N ASP A 397 -0.68 1.47 -8.94
CA ASP A 397 -0.90 0.02 -8.89
C ASP A 397 0.02 -0.70 -9.88
N LEU A 398 0.26 -0.12 -11.05
CA LEU A 398 1.20 -0.66 -12.05
C LEU A 398 2.64 -0.68 -11.51
N ILE A 399 3.07 0.39 -10.84
CA ILE A 399 4.41 0.46 -10.22
C ILE A 399 4.51 -0.53 -9.06
N ALA A 400 3.45 -0.68 -8.28
CA ALA A 400 3.42 -1.60 -7.15
C ALA A 400 3.76 -3.04 -7.56
N GLU A 401 3.40 -3.46 -8.78
CA GLU A 401 3.70 -4.81 -9.29
C GLU A 401 5.20 -5.07 -9.45
N PHE A 402 6.02 -4.02 -9.58
CA PHE A 402 7.48 -4.10 -9.71
C PHE A 402 8.24 -3.82 -8.40
N LEU A 403 7.55 -3.40 -7.33
CA LEU A 403 8.17 -3.22 -6.02
C LEU A 403 8.88 -4.47 -5.51
N PRO A 404 8.31 -5.68 -5.64
CA PRO A 404 9.01 -6.89 -5.29
C PRO A 404 10.34 -7.10 -6.00
N LEU A 405 10.36 -6.82 -7.30
CA LEU A 405 11.53 -7.05 -8.14
C LEU A 405 12.67 -6.10 -7.76
N VAL A 406 12.38 -4.80 -7.67
CA VAL A 406 13.40 -3.81 -7.27
C VAL A 406 13.88 -4.04 -5.83
N ARG A 407 12.97 -4.46 -4.94
CA ARG A 407 13.32 -4.84 -3.57
C ARG A 407 14.25 -6.05 -3.53
N PHE A 408 13.96 -7.10 -4.30
CA PHE A 408 14.83 -8.27 -4.39
C PHE A 408 16.25 -7.88 -4.78
N PHE A 409 16.41 -7.04 -5.81
CA PHE A 409 17.72 -6.56 -6.22
C PHE A 409 18.40 -5.71 -5.14
N ALA A 410 17.66 -4.78 -4.52
CA ALA A 410 18.20 -3.94 -3.45
C ALA A 410 18.69 -4.78 -2.26
N GLU A 411 17.93 -5.80 -1.84
CA GLU A 411 18.33 -6.71 -0.76
C GLU A 411 19.58 -7.51 -1.13
N ARG A 412 19.66 -8.06 -2.34
CA ARG A 412 20.85 -8.80 -2.81
C ARG A 412 22.11 -7.93 -2.85
N VAL A 413 21.98 -6.67 -3.28
CA VAL A 413 23.08 -5.70 -3.27
C VAL A 413 23.49 -5.36 -1.84
N ILE A 414 22.54 -5.12 -0.93
CA ILE A 414 22.84 -4.85 0.49
C ILE A 414 23.55 -6.04 1.15
N TYR A 415 23.06 -7.26 0.92
CA TYR A 415 23.68 -8.46 1.49
C TYR A 415 25.07 -8.73 0.89
N GLY A 416 25.23 -8.57 -0.42
CA GLY A 416 26.50 -8.79 -1.11
C GLY A 416 27.55 -7.71 -0.87
N SER A 417 27.17 -6.57 -0.30
CA SER A 417 28.06 -5.45 0.05
C SER A 417 28.38 -5.35 1.53
N ALA A 418 27.70 -6.13 2.38
CA ALA A 418 27.93 -6.13 3.82
C ALA A 418 29.34 -6.60 4.20
N THR A 419 29.85 -6.11 5.33
CA THR A 419 31.18 -6.43 5.88
C THR A 419 31.12 -7.14 7.22
#